data_AF-A0A8C2G268-F1
#
_entry.id   AF-A0A8C2G268-F1
#
_cell.length_a   1.000
_cell.length_b   1.000
_cell.length_c   1.000
_cell.angle_alpha   90.00
_cell.angle_beta   90.00
_cell.angle_gamma   90.00
#
_symmetry.space_group_name_H-M   'P 1'
#
loop_
_entity.id
_entity.type
_entity.pdbx_description
1 polymer ?
#
loop_
_entity_poly.entity_id
_entity_poly.type
_entity_poly.pdbx_seq_one_letter_code
_entity_poly.pdbx_strand_id
1 'polypeptide(L)'
;MKASVCFVFAVVCWIAAQAEVSPMILTLSKVMNELNNISKEMNKSTTLKSPTINDLEDCCIKSALDCFRSKVFHLSVSDRKLKQSQRIISHELHKSIIVNSVSNCKPEETQKAQCKSCDSYKVVDSQTFVQNFQTLLQKIYSSQV
;
A
#
# COMPACT_ATOMS: atom_id res chain seq x y z
N MET A 1 24.69 -3.99 48.69
CA MET A 1 23.45 -3.94 47.87
C MET A 1 23.62 -2.92 46.74
N LYS A 2 24.20 -3.31 45.58
CA LYS A 2 24.34 -2.45 44.39
C LYS A 2 24.47 -3.33 43.13
N ALA A 3 23.51 -4.22 42.90
CA ALA A 3 23.43 -5.03 41.68
C ALA A 3 22.08 -4.91 40.95
N SER A 4 21.05 -4.32 41.59
CA SER A 4 19.71 -4.19 41.00
C SER A 4 19.56 -3.03 40.02
N VAL A 5 20.45 -2.04 40.00
CA VAL A 5 20.27 -0.84 39.16
C VAL A 5 20.63 -1.10 37.70
N CYS A 6 21.59 -2.00 37.43
CA CYS A 6 22.02 -2.30 36.05
C CYS A 6 21.03 -3.20 35.28
N PHE A 7 20.28 -4.06 35.99
CA PHE A 7 19.29 -4.94 35.35
C PHE A 7 18.06 -4.18 34.83
N VAL A 8 17.68 -3.07 35.48
CA VAL A 8 16.54 -2.26 35.02
C VAL A 8 16.87 -1.53 33.72
N PHE A 9 18.10 -1.01 33.57
CA PHE A 9 18.52 -0.34 32.33
C PHE A 9 18.64 -1.31 31.14
N ALA A 10 19.09 -2.55 31.35
CA ALA A 10 19.18 -3.54 30.28
C ALA A 10 17.80 -3.94 29.72
N VAL A 11 16.78 -4.05 30.58
CA VAL A 11 15.41 -4.37 30.16
C VAL A 11 14.75 -3.20 29.43
N VAL A 12 15.03 -1.95 29.84
CA VAL A 12 14.52 -0.74 29.15
C VAL A 12 15.16 -0.59 27.76
N CYS A 13 16.45 -0.92 27.60
CA CYS A 13 17.10 -0.93 26.29
C CYS A 13 16.60 -2.07 25.39
N TRP A 14 16.18 -3.22 25.95
CA TRP A 14 15.61 -4.31 25.16
C TRP A 14 14.21 -3.98 24.61
N ILE A 15 13.42 -3.19 25.34
CA ILE A 15 12.11 -2.71 24.88
C ILE A 15 12.28 -1.57 23.88
N ALA A 16 13.29 -0.70 24.04
CA ALA A 16 13.62 0.31 23.04
C ALA A 16 14.18 -0.27 21.74
N ALA A 17 14.79 -1.47 21.79
CA ALA A 17 15.23 -2.22 20.63
C ALA A 17 14.09 -3.00 19.93
N GLN A 18 12.87 -3.03 20.50
CA GLN A 18 11.68 -3.50 19.78
C GLN A 18 11.28 -2.44 18.75
N ALA A 19 11.92 -2.55 17.58
CA ALA A 19 11.45 -2.11 16.28
C ALA A 19 10.73 -0.76 16.28
N GLU A 20 11.46 0.32 16.01
CA GLU A 20 10.86 1.49 15.39
C GLU A 20 10.21 1.02 14.08
N VAL A 21 8.91 0.73 14.12
CA VAL A 21 8.15 0.32 12.94
C VAL A 21 8.30 1.46 11.94
N SER A 22 8.92 1.16 10.78
CA SER A 22 9.21 2.16 9.76
C SER A 22 7.97 3.03 9.50
N PRO A 23 8.10 4.37 9.40
CA PRO A 23 6.96 5.23 9.12
C PRO A 23 6.23 4.86 7.80
N MET A 24 6.93 4.19 6.87
CA MET A 24 6.34 3.59 5.68
C MET A 24 5.38 2.44 6.02
N ILE A 25 5.81 1.52 6.89
CA ILE A 25 5.01 0.37 7.34
C ILE A 25 3.73 0.85 8.02
N LEU A 26 3.81 1.86 8.87
CA LEU A 26 2.64 2.48 9.50
C LEU A 26 1.69 3.09 8.47
N THR A 27 2.24 3.77 7.46
CA THR A 27 1.47 4.38 6.36
C THR A 27 0.74 3.30 5.54
N LEU A 28 1.43 2.23 5.15
CA LEU A 28 0.84 1.11 4.40
C LEU A 28 -0.25 0.40 5.22
N SER A 29 -0.02 0.20 6.52
CA SER A 29 -0.99 -0.41 7.43
C SER A 29 -2.26 0.42 7.55
N LYS A 30 -2.11 1.75 7.65
CA LYS A 30 -3.24 2.69 7.63
C LYS A 30 -4.03 2.60 6.34
N VAL A 31 -3.35 2.60 5.18
CA VAL A 31 -4.00 2.45 3.86
C VAL A 31 -4.75 1.13 3.77
N MET A 32 -4.14 0.03 4.21
CA MET A 32 -4.76 -1.30 4.21
C MET A 32 -6.04 -1.33 5.03
N ASN A 33 -6.04 -0.69 6.21
CA ASN A 33 -7.21 -0.59 7.07
C ASN A 33 -8.35 0.20 6.42
N GLU A 34 -8.03 1.34 5.78
CA GLU A 34 -9.05 2.12 5.06
C GLU A 34 -9.60 1.38 3.84
N LEU A 35 -8.76 0.62 3.11
CA LEU A 35 -9.23 -0.25 2.03
C LEU A 35 -10.16 -1.36 2.54
N ASN A 36 -9.86 -1.94 3.71
CA ASN A 36 -10.73 -2.92 4.35
C ASN A 36 -12.10 -2.32 4.71
N ASN A 37 -12.15 -1.07 5.17
CA ASN A 37 -13.40 -0.37 5.47
C ASN A 37 -14.22 -0.17 4.19
N ILE A 38 -13.59 0.30 3.10
CA ILE A 38 -14.24 0.45 1.81
C ILE A 38 -14.75 -0.90 1.28
N SER A 39 -13.92 -1.95 1.34
CA SER A 39 -14.25 -3.30 0.85
C SER A 39 -15.54 -3.87 1.45
N LYS A 40 -15.80 -3.59 2.73
CA LYS A 40 -16.96 -4.09 3.46
C LYS A 40 -18.28 -3.46 3.01
N GLU A 41 -18.27 -2.18 2.67
CA GLU A 41 -19.48 -1.36 2.56
C GLU A 41 -19.68 -0.69 1.19
N MET A 42 -18.68 -0.75 0.30
CA MET A 42 -18.80 -0.17 -1.05
C MET A 42 -19.85 -0.87 -1.91
N ASN A 43 -20.37 -0.13 -2.90
CA ASN A 43 -21.16 -0.74 -3.95
C ASN A 43 -20.25 -1.51 -4.90
N LYS A 44 -20.57 -2.80 -5.10
CA LYS A 44 -19.78 -3.74 -5.89
C LYS A 44 -20.11 -3.70 -7.39
N SER A 45 -21.11 -2.92 -7.81
CA SER A 45 -21.54 -2.86 -9.21
C SER A 45 -20.59 -2.12 -10.15
N THR A 46 -19.63 -1.36 -9.61
CA THR A 46 -18.66 -0.62 -10.44
C THR A 46 -17.56 -1.55 -10.91
N THR A 47 -17.06 -1.30 -12.12
CA THR A 47 -15.95 -2.04 -12.70
C THR A 47 -14.77 -1.12 -12.99
N LEU A 48 -13.55 -1.60 -12.74
CA LEU A 48 -12.33 -0.82 -12.78
C LEU A 48 -11.21 -1.59 -13.48
N LYS A 49 -10.33 -0.85 -14.15
CA LYS A 49 -9.07 -1.40 -14.68
C LYS A 49 -8.14 -1.73 -13.51
N SER A 50 -7.65 -2.96 -13.43
CA SER A 50 -6.90 -3.43 -12.26
C SER A 50 -5.62 -4.18 -12.65
N PRO A 51 -4.44 -3.73 -12.16
CA PRO A 51 -3.23 -4.53 -12.17
C PRO A 51 -3.38 -5.82 -11.37
N THR A 52 -2.77 -6.90 -11.85
CA THR A 52 -2.70 -8.21 -11.20
C THR A 52 -1.23 -8.55 -10.92
N ILE A 53 -0.94 -9.10 -9.74
CA ILE A 53 0.47 -9.29 -9.31
C ILE A 53 1.17 -10.37 -10.12
N ASN A 54 0.43 -11.37 -10.57
CA ASN A 54 0.97 -12.43 -11.42
C ASN A 54 1.54 -11.88 -12.75
N ASP A 55 1.13 -10.67 -13.14
CA ASP A 55 1.56 -10.00 -14.36
C ASP A 55 2.55 -8.84 -14.09
N LEU A 56 3.05 -8.70 -12.86
CA LEU A 56 3.86 -7.55 -12.42
C LEU A 56 5.30 -7.92 -12.09
N GLU A 57 6.20 -7.56 -13.01
CA GLU A 57 7.63 -7.45 -12.72
C GLU A 57 7.89 -6.39 -11.63
N ASP A 58 8.96 -6.57 -10.86
CA ASP A 58 9.27 -5.70 -9.71
C ASP A 58 9.45 -4.23 -10.12
N CYS A 59 10.01 -3.97 -11.31
CA CYS A 59 10.13 -2.61 -11.84
C CYS A 59 8.79 -1.97 -12.24
N CYS A 60 7.71 -2.74 -12.32
CA CYS A 60 6.38 -2.24 -12.66
C CYS A 60 5.49 -1.98 -11.45
N ILE A 61 5.95 -2.27 -10.22
CA ILE A 61 5.19 -2.05 -8.97
C ILE A 61 4.78 -0.58 -8.85
N LYS A 62 5.68 0.36 -9.15
CA LYS A 62 5.37 1.80 -9.11
C LYS A 62 4.25 2.16 -10.09
N SER A 63 4.33 1.71 -11.34
CA SER A 63 3.29 1.95 -12.36
C SER A 63 1.95 1.33 -11.96
N ALA A 64 1.96 0.15 -11.34
CA ALA A 64 0.76 -0.49 -10.82
C ALA A 64 0.14 0.31 -9.66
N LEU A 65 0.97 0.78 -8.73
CA LEU A 65 0.52 1.61 -7.61
C LEU A 65 -0.11 2.91 -8.11
N ASP A 66 0.49 3.55 -9.11
CA ASP A 66 -0.04 4.75 -9.74
C ASP A 66 -1.40 4.50 -10.41
N CYS A 67 -1.57 3.33 -11.03
CA CYS A 67 -2.88 2.92 -11.56
C CYS A 67 -3.93 2.83 -10.44
N PHE A 68 -3.63 2.13 -9.33
CA PHE A 68 -4.56 2.05 -8.20
C PHE A 68 -4.89 3.42 -7.59
N ARG A 69 -3.89 4.28 -7.41
CA ARG A 69 -4.06 5.66 -6.91
C ARG A 69 -5.00 6.47 -7.79
N SER A 70 -4.87 6.35 -9.12
CA SER A 70 -5.72 7.08 -10.06
C SER A 70 -7.19 6.62 -10.07
N LYS A 71 -7.47 5.40 -9.61
CA LYS A 71 -8.81 4.80 -9.66
C LYS A 71 -9.49 4.70 -8.29
N VAL A 72 -8.83 5.01 -7.17
CA VAL A 72 -9.40 4.86 -5.82
C VAL A 72 -10.71 5.66 -5.63
N PHE A 73 -10.80 6.86 -6.20
CA PHE A 73 -12.00 7.70 -6.14
C PHE A 73 -13.14 7.23 -7.06
N HIS A 74 -12.87 6.28 -7.96
CA HIS A 74 -13.89 5.67 -8.80
C HIS A 74 -14.58 4.48 -8.12
N LEU A 75 -14.13 4.05 -6.94
CA LEU A 75 -14.89 3.12 -6.12
C LEU A 75 -16.21 3.77 -5.71
N SER A 76 -17.34 3.11 -6.01
CA SER A 76 -18.66 3.64 -5.71
C SER A 76 -18.97 3.53 -4.22
N VAL A 77 -18.79 4.64 -3.50
CA VAL A 77 -19.11 4.77 -2.07
C VAL A 77 -20.15 5.88 -1.87
N SER A 78 -21.19 5.59 -1.10
CA SER A 78 -22.26 6.54 -0.78
C SER A 78 -22.01 7.29 0.53
N ASP A 79 -21.48 6.57 1.53
CA ASP A 79 -21.27 7.07 2.88
C ASP A 79 -20.14 8.11 3.00
N ARG A 80 -20.32 9.10 3.90
CA ARG A 80 -19.37 10.19 4.11
C ARG A 80 -18.05 9.70 4.71
N LYS A 81 -18.07 8.69 5.60
CA LYS A 81 -16.87 8.10 6.18
C LYS A 81 -16.09 7.35 5.11
N LEU A 82 -16.75 6.59 4.25
CA LEU A 82 -16.07 5.89 3.14
C LEU A 82 -15.44 6.86 2.13
N LYS A 83 -16.10 7.98 1.83
CA LYS A 83 -15.49 9.07 1.04
C LYS A 83 -14.25 9.65 1.73
N GLN A 84 -14.26 9.75 3.06
CA GLN A 84 -13.09 10.14 3.83
C GLN A 84 -11.99 9.09 3.76
N SER A 85 -12.31 7.79 3.82
CA SER A 85 -11.36 6.70 3.61
C SER A 85 -10.66 6.79 2.24
N GLN A 86 -11.39 7.08 1.16
CA GLN A 86 -10.78 7.31 -0.16
C GLN A 86 -9.77 8.46 -0.15
N ARG A 87 -10.09 9.57 0.53
CA ARG A 87 -9.18 10.71 0.67
C ARG A 87 -7.94 10.35 1.48
N ILE A 88 -8.09 9.59 2.55
CA ILE A 88 -6.97 9.12 3.37
C ILE A 88 -6.07 8.23 2.52
N ILE A 89 -6.61 7.22 1.83
CA ILE A 89 -5.85 6.33 0.96
C ILE A 89 -5.07 7.13 -0.08
N SER A 90 -5.75 8.04 -0.78
CA SER A 90 -5.11 8.89 -1.77
C SER A 90 -3.99 9.72 -1.14
N HIS A 91 -4.25 10.43 -0.05
CA HIS A 91 -3.27 11.30 0.59
C HIS A 91 -2.04 10.52 1.07
N GLU A 92 -2.24 9.43 1.79
CA GLU A 92 -1.17 8.60 2.35
C GLU A 92 -0.27 8.00 1.26
N LEU A 93 -0.86 7.51 0.16
CA LEU A 93 -0.09 6.95 -0.96
C LEU A 93 0.63 8.00 -1.82
N HIS A 94 0.29 9.28 -1.69
CA HIS A 94 1.01 10.38 -2.35
C HIS A 94 2.20 10.88 -1.52
N LYS A 95 2.36 10.43 -0.26
CA LYS A 95 3.49 10.84 0.57
C LYS A 95 4.80 10.36 -0.05
N SER A 96 5.83 11.19 0.03
CA SER A 96 7.17 10.90 -0.51
C SER A 96 7.75 9.60 0.04
N ILE A 97 7.47 9.27 1.30
CA ILE A 97 7.90 8.01 1.93
C ILE A 97 7.35 6.76 1.24
N ILE A 98 6.19 6.84 0.58
CA ILE A 98 5.68 5.75 -0.26
C ILE A 98 6.29 5.85 -1.65
N VAL A 99 6.15 7.02 -2.29
CA VAL A 99 6.53 7.21 -3.71
C VAL A 99 8.01 6.89 -3.97
N ASN A 100 8.90 7.25 -3.04
CA ASN A 100 10.34 7.05 -3.18
C ASN A 100 10.78 5.61 -2.88
N SER A 101 9.96 4.83 -2.18
CA SER A 101 10.34 3.51 -1.66
C SER A 101 9.82 2.35 -2.49
N VAL A 102 8.88 2.60 -3.41
CA VAL A 102 8.14 1.56 -4.14
C VAL A 102 8.88 1.03 -5.39
N SER A 103 10.00 1.63 -5.80
CA SER A 103 10.89 1.01 -6.79
C SER A 103 12.29 1.65 -6.81
N ASN A 104 13.33 0.82 -6.76
CA ASN A 104 14.73 1.24 -6.95
C ASN A 104 15.26 0.96 -8.37
N CYS A 105 14.39 0.57 -9.30
CA CYS A 105 14.81 0.24 -10.65
C CYS A 105 15.41 1.45 -11.37
N LYS A 106 16.49 1.21 -12.10
CA LYS A 106 17.10 2.20 -12.98
C LYS A 106 16.15 2.49 -14.16
N PRO A 107 16.28 3.66 -14.80
CA PRO A 107 15.50 3.99 -15.99
C PRO A 107 15.58 2.93 -17.10
N GLU A 108 16.76 2.33 -17.30
CA GLU A 108 16.99 1.27 -18.28
C GLU A 108 16.21 -0.02 -17.96
N GLU A 109 16.15 -0.41 -16.69
CA GLU A 109 15.40 -1.58 -16.22
C GLU A 109 13.89 -1.34 -16.37
N THR A 110 13.44 -0.12 -16.07
CA THR A 110 12.04 0.28 -16.24
C THR A 110 11.61 0.24 -17.70
N GLN A 111 12.47 0.68 -18.63
CA GLN A 111 12.19 0.61 -20.07
C GLN A 111 12.15 -0.84 -20.57
N LYS A 112 13.05 -1.70 -20.09
CA LYS A 112 13.06 -3.13 -20.45
C LYS A 112 11.87 -3.91 -19.91
N ALA A 113 11.37 -3.55 -18.73
CA ALA A 113 10.26 -4.24 -18.07
C ALA A 113 8.89 -4.09 -18.78
N GLN A 114 8.80 -3.24 -19.81
CA GLN A 114 7.59 -3.04 -20.62
C GLN A 114 6.31 -2.84 -19.78
N CYS A 115 6.42 -2.02 -18.73
CA CYS A 115 5.34 -1.83 -17.77
C CYS A 115 4.05 -1.32 -18.43
N LYS A 116 2.95 -2.01 -18.13
CA LYS A 116 1.62 -1.71 -18.67
C LYS A 116 1.07 -0.39 -18.13
N SER A 117 0.48 0.39 -19.04
CA SER A 117 -0.32 1.58 -18.70
C SER A 117 -1.62 1.16 -18.01
N CYS A 118 -2.18 2.04 -17.16
CA CYS A 118 -3.37 1.71 -16.36
C CYS A 118 -4.57 1.27 -17.21
N ASP A 119 -4.77 1.87 -18.38
CA ASP A 119 -5.92 1.56 -19.24
C ASP A 119 -5.77 0.23 -20.01
N SER A 120 -4.55 -0.31 -20.09
CA SER A 120 -4.26 -1.59 -20.73
C SER A 120 -4.60 -2.81 -19.86
N TYR A 121 -4.83 -2.62 -18.56
CA TYR A 121 -5.21 -3.71 -17.67
C TYR A 121 -6.62 -4.24 -17.97
N LYS A 122 -6.93 -5.43 -17.42
CA LYS A 122 -8.27 -6.01 -17.51
C LYS A 122 -9.23 -5.22 -16.63
N VAL A 123 -10.49 -5.17 -17.05
CA VAL A 123 -11.59 -4.65 -16.26
C VAL A 123 -12.07 -5.75 -15.30
N VAL A 124 -12.19 -5.41 -14.03
CA VAL A 124 -12.67 -6.31 -12.96
C VAL A 124 -13.71 -5.57 -12.12
N ASP A 125 -14.51 -6.29 -11.33
CA ASP A 125 -15.44 -5.67 -10.38
C ASP A 125 -14.68 -4.99 -9.22
N SER A 126 -15.37 -4.09 -8.51
CA SER A 126 -14.80 -3.35 -7.38
C SER A 126 -14.18 -4.25 -6.31
N GLN A 127 -14.76 -5.43 -6.03
CA GLN A 127 -14.26 -6.32 -4.98
C GLN A 127 -12.89 -6.89 -5.38
N THR A 128 -12.77 -7.39 -6.61
CA THR A 128 -11.50 -7.87 -7.15
C THR A 128 -10.49 -6.72 -7.30
N PHE A 129 -10.92 -5.52 -7.68
CA PHE A 129 -10.03 -4.35 -7.71
C PHE A 129 -9.41 -4.07 -6.34
N VAL A 130 -10.22 -4.05 -5.28
CA VAL A 130 -9.71 -3.80 -3.92
C VAL A 130 -8.80 -4.94 -3.46
N GLN A 131 -9.14 -6.20 -3.74
CA GLN A 131 -8.28 -7.34 -3.42
C GLN A 131 -6.92 -7.22 -4.09
N ASN A 132 -6.89 -6.96 -5.40
CA ASN A 132 -5.63 -6.78 -6.13
C ASN A 132 -4.82 -5.61 -5.58
N PHE A 133 -5.48 -4.52 -5.18
CA PHE A 133 -4.82 -3.39 -4.55
C PHE A 133 -4.17 -3.79 -3.22
N GLN A 134 -4.90 -4.48 -2.36
CA GLN A 134 -4.39 -4.98 -1.09
C GLN A 134 -3.20 -5.90 -1.28
N THR A 135 -3.26 -6.81 -2.25
CA THR A 135 -2.16 -7.73 -2.50
C THR A 135 -0.92 -7.00 -3.05
N LEU A 136 -1.07 -5.95 -3.87
CA LEU A 136 0.06 -5.10 -4.26
C LEU A 136 0.69 -4.42 -3.03
N LEU A 137 -0.13 -3.86 -2.14
CA LEU A 137 0.35 -3.21 -0.92
C LEU A 137 1.03 -4.21 0.03
N GLN A 138 0.57 -5.47 0.09
CA GLN A 138 1.25 -6.54 0.82
C GLN A 138 2.62 -6.85 0.20
N LYS A 139 2.73 -6.93 -1.13
CA LYS A 139 4.02 -7.11 -1.81
C LYS A 139 5.00 -5.97 -1.48
N ILE A 140 4.51 -4.72 -1.51
CA ILE A 140 5.31 -3.54 -1.11
C ILE A 140 5.72 -3.67 0.37
N TYR A 141 4.79 -4.00 1.26
CA TYR A 141 5.08 -4.19 2.68
C TYR A 141 6.18 -5.23 2.91
N SER A 142 6.07 -6.40 2.28
CA SER A 142 7.04 -7.50 2.41
C SER A 142 8.42 -7.17 1.86
N SER A 143 8.55 -6.16 0.99
CA SER A 143 9.86 -5.67 0.53
C SER A 143 10.57 -4.73 1.52
N GLN A 144 9.90 -4.34 2.61
CA GLN A 144 10.37 -3.35 3.58
C GLN A 144 10.71 -3.98 4.96
N VAL A 145 10.43 -5.27 5.14
CA VAL A 145 10.68 -6.06 6.35
C VAL A 145 11.75 -7.09 6.03
#